data_AF-A0A3M1QEW6-F1
#
_entry.id   AF-A0A3M1QEW6-F1
#
_cell.length_a   1.000
_cell.length_b   1.000
_cell.length_c   1.000
_cell.angle_alpha   90.00
_cell.angle_beta   90.00
_cell.angle_gamma   90.00
#
_symmetry.space_group_name_H-M   'P 1'
#
loop_
_entity.id
_entity.type
_entity.pdbx_description
1 polymer ?
#
loop_
_entity_poly.entity_id
_entity_poly.type
_entity_poly.pdbx_seq_one_letter_code
_entity_poly.pdbx_strand_id
1 'polypeptide(L)'
;MEIAGSREELEARLGVEIPYFAYPYGKEDPAVRDLVVAAGYRAACSTRCGFNRAGCDPYLLRRIDVFGTDRLWQFRQKVTWGINEASRLYPLKYVRGRIAARLGGG
;
A
#
# COMPACT_ATOMS: atom_id res chain seq x y z
N MET A 1 22.21 6.58 11.46
CA MET A 1 21.53 5.41 10.87
C MET A 1 20.62 5.90 9.75
N GLU A 2 20.66 5.31 8.56
CA GLU A 2 20.03 5.85 7.33
C GLU A 2 18.57 6.30 7.50
N ILE A 3 17.73 5.48 8.13
CA ILE A 3 16.29 5.75 8.29
C ILE A 3 16.07 7.04 9.12
N ALA A 4 16.66 7.12 10.31
CA ALA A 4 16.54 8.31 11.17
C ALA A 4 17.21 9.55 10.55
N GLY A 5 18.39 9.38 9.95
CA GLY A 5 19.12 10.48 9.32
C GLY A 5 18.35 11.10 8.15
N SER A 6 17.70 10.28 7.32
CA SER A 6 16.86 10.76 6.22
C SER A 6 15.68 11.60 6.71
N ARG A 7 15.11 11.25 7.88
CA ARG A 7 14.03 12.01 8.52
C ARG A 7 14.52 13.38 8.96
N GLU A 8 15.60 13.40 9.74
CA GLU A 8 16.19 14.63 10.30
C GLU A 8 16.61 15.60 9.19
N GLU A 9 17.22 15.09 8.11
CA GLU A 9 17.63 15.89 6.95
C GLU A 9 16.43 16.53 6.25
N LEU A 10 15.35 15.78 6.03
CA LEU A 10 14.13 16.28 5.40
C LEU A 10 13.39 17.28 6.31
N GLU A 11 13.31 17.00 7.61
CA GLU A 11 12.69 17.90 8.60
C GLU A 11 13.46 19.24 8.67
N ALA A 12 14.79 19.19 8.70
CA ALA A 12 15.63 20.39 8.71
C ALA A 12 15.49 21.23 7.42
N ARG A 13 15.32 20.58 6.26
CA ARG A 13 15.18 21.26 4.96
C ARG A 13 13.79 21.82 4.70
N LEU A 14 12.75 21.10 5.11
CA LEU A 14 11.37 21.44 4.80
C LEU A 14 10.68 22.22 5.92
N GLY A 15 11.25 22.21 7.14
CA GLY A 15 10.69 22.91 8.30
C GLY A 15 9.37 22.30 8.80
N VAL A 16 9.07 21.06 8.41
CA VAL A 16 7.86 20.33 8.77
C VAL A 16 8.22 18.92 9.23
N GLU A 17 7.39 18.34 10.09
CA GLU A 17 7.54 16.94 10.52
C GLU A 17 7.42 15.98 9.33
N ILE A 18 8.23 14.91 9.34
CA ILE A 18 8.16 13.83 8.36
C ILE A 18 7.66 12.55 9.06
N PRO A 19 6.33 12.40 9.25
CA PRO A 19 5.78 11.32 10.07
C PRO A 19 5.65 9.98 9.33
N TYR A 20 5.90 9.93 8.01
CA TYR A 20 5.63 8.76 7.19
C TYR A 20 6.87 8.25 6.44
N PHE A 21 7.01 6.93 6.38
CA PHE A 21 8.07 6.24 5.67
C PHE A 21 7.54 5.46 4.46
N ALA A 22 8.40 5.16 3.49
CA ALA A 22 8.07 4.27 2.37
C ALA A 22 9.21 3.26 2.16
N TYR A 23 8.91 1.96 2.27
CA TYR A 23 9.93 0.92 2.10
C TYR A 23 10.46 0.93 0.65
N PRO A 24 11.77 1.10 0.45
CA PRO A 24 12.36 1.04 -0.88
C PRO A 24 12.05 -0.31 -1.55
N TYR A 25 11.45 -0.26 -2.74
CA TYR A 25 11.00 -1.45 -3.48
C TYR A 25 10.05 -2.37 -2.71
N GLY A 26 9.44 -1.89 -1.62
CA GLY A 26 8.60 -2.71 -0.75
C GLY A 26 9.36 -3.78 0.03
N LYS A 27 10.69 -3.66 0.15
CA LYS A 27 11.50 -4.52 1.02
C LYS A 27 11.23 -4.15 2.48
N GLU A 28 10.12 -4.66 2.96
CA GLU A 28 9.85 -4.74 4.38
C GLU A 28 10.37 -6.08 4.91
N ASP A 29 10.94 -6.03 6.10
CA ASP A 29 11.13 -7.18 6.96
C ASP A 29 10.90 -6.70 8.41
N PRO A 30 10.74 -7.61 9.38
CA PRO A 30 10.47 -7.22 10.76
C PRO A 30 11.56 -6.32 11.37
N ALA A 31 12.84 -6.55 11.05
CA ALA A 31 13.93 -5.74 11.59
C ALA A 31 13.87 -4.31 11.04
N VAL A 32 13.67 -4.14 9.74
CA VAL A 32 13.51 -2.81 9.11
C VAL A 32 12.26 -2.11 9.63
N ARG A 33 11.16 -2.84 9.89
CA ARG A 33 9.98 -2.27 10.54
C ARG A 33 10.30 -1.72 11.92
N ASP A 34 10.98 -2.48 12.77
CA ASP A 34 11.33 -2.04 14.13
C ASP A 34 12.25 -0.82 14.11
N LEU A 35 13.15 -0.76 13.13
CA LEU A 35 14.00 0.41 12.87
C LEU A 35 13.20 1.66 12.46
N VAL A 36 12.16 1.50 11.64
CA VAL A 36 11.24 2.60 11.26
C VAL A 36 10.44 3.09 12.48
N VAL A 37 9.97 2.18 13.32
CA VAL A 37 9.28 2.52 14.57
C VAL A 37 10.22 3.28 15.51
N ALA A 38 11.44 2.77 15.71
CA ALA A 38 12.45 3.39 16.58
C ALA A 38 12.89 4.77 16.08
N ALA A 39 12.86 5.01 14.76
CA ALA A 39 13.12 6.31 14.16
C ALA A 39 11.97 7.32 14.34
N GLY A 40 10.86 6.92 14.98
CA GLY A 40 9.76 7.81 15.34
C GLY A 40 8.77 8.10 14.20
N TYR A 41 8.76 7.28 13.14
CA TYR A 41 7.70 7.36 12.13
C TYR A 41 6.37 6.84 12.69
N ARG A 42 5.26 7.40 12.22
CA ARG A 42 3.89 7.04 12.65
C ARG A 42 3.24 5.98 11.76
N ALA A 43 3.67 5.88 10.50
CA ALA A 43 3.18 4.89 9.54
C ALA A 43 4.20 4.67 8.40
N ALA A 44 4.08 3.55 7.70
CA ALA A 44 4.94 3.20 6.58
C ALA A 44 4.20 2.51 5.42
N CYS A 45 4.56 2.89 4.20
CA CYS A 45 3.98 2.38 2.95
C CYS A 45 4.76 1.19 2.39
N SER A 46 4.07 0.06 2.23
CA SER A 46 4.56 -1.16 1.56
C SER A 46 4.18 -1.19 0.07
N THR A 47 4.55 -2.25 -0.66
CA THR A 47 4.08 -2.53 -2.04
C THR A 47 2.92 -3.53 -2.07
N ARG A 48 2.36 -3.91 -0.91
CA ARG A 48 1.23 -4.84 -0.84
C ARG A 48 0.00 -4.16 -1.44
N CYS A 49 -0.63 -4.78 -2.43
CA CYS A 49 -1.86 -4.25 -3.02
C CYS A 49 -3.08 -4.43 -2.10
N GLY A 50 -4.04 -3.50 -2.20
CA GLY A 50 -5.31 -3.57 -1.49
C GLY A 50 -5.69 -2.27 -0.78
N PHE A 51 -6.86 -2.30 -0.14
CA PHE A 51 -7.35 -1.18 0.65
C PHE A 51 -6.86 -1.27 2.09
N ASN A 52 -6.54 -0.11 2.67
CA ASN A 52 -6.31 0.03 4.10
C ASN A 52 -7.66 0.22 4.80
N ARG A 53 -7.87 -0.50 5.91
CA ARG A 53 -9.05 -0.40 6.77
C ARG A 53 -8.60 -0.11 8.20
N ALA A 54 -9.51 0.36 9.04
CA ALA A 54 -9.24 0.47 10.46
C ALA A 54 -8.73 -0.88 11.02
N GLY A 55 -7.69 -0.84 11.86
CA GLY A 55 -7.05 -2.03 12.42
C GLY A 55 -5.98 -2.68 11.54
N CYS A 56 -5.72 -2.18 10.33
CA CYS A 56 -4.53 -2.59 9.58
C CYS A 56 -3.26 -2.05 10.25
N ASP A 57 -2.14 -2.78 10.13
CA ASP A 57 -0.85 -2.33 10.68
C ASP A 57 -0.43 -1.01 9.99
N PRO A 58 -0.27 0.10 10.74
CA PRO A 58 0.12 1.39 10.17
C PRO A 58 1.52 1.36 9.56
N TYR A 59 2.38 0.38 9.89
CA TYR A 59 3.69 0.21 9.29
C TYR A 59 3.69 -0.74 8.09
N LEU A 60 2.53 -1.23 7.65
CA LEU A 60 2.40 -2.06 6.45
C LEU A 60 1.23 -1.58 5.58
N LEU A 61 1.12 -0.24 5.40
CA LEU A 61 0.08 0.32 4.57
C LEU A 61 0.20 -0.21 3.14
N ARG A 62 -0.95 -0.61 2.61
CA ARG A 62 -1.11 -1.11 1.25
C ARG A 62 -1.11 0.05 0.26
N ARG A 63 -0.56 -0.18 -0.94
CA ARG A 63 -0.54 0.76 -2.06
C ARG A 63 -1.04 0.09 -3.32
N ILE A 64 -1.62 0.88 -4.21
CA ILE A 64 -2.05 0.43 -5.53
C ILE A 64 -1.08 1.04 -6.54
N ASP A 65 -0.42 0.21 -7.33
CA ASP A 65 0.57 0.67 -8.29
C ASP A 65 -0.11 1.22 -9.54
N VAL A 66 0.26 2.45 -9.90
CA VAL A 66 -0.15 3.10 -11.15
C VAL A 66 1.05 3.12 -12.08
N PHE A 67 0.98 2.36 -13.18
CA PHE A 67 2.03 2.30 -14.18
C PHE A 67 1.78 3.33 -15.28
N GLY A 68 2.85 3.84 -15.90
CA GLY A 68 2.72 4.75 -17.04
C GLY A 68 2.05 4.12 -18.28
N THR A 69 1.94 2.80 -18.31
CA THR A 69 1.22 2.03 -19.35
C THR A 69 -0.27 1.83 -19.04
N ASP A 70 -0.74 2.24 -17.86
CA ASP A 70 -2.15 2.10 -17.49
C ASP A 70 -3.02 3.04 -18.33
N ARG A 71 -4.03 2.46 -18.96
CA ARG A 71 -5.14 3.22 -19.55
C ARG A 71 -6.11 3.66 -18.44
N LEU A 72 -6.89 4.70 -18.70
CA LEU A 72 -7.85 5.23 -17.73
C LEU A 72 -8.84 4.16 -17.20
N TRP A 73 -9.24 3.19 -18.03
CA TRP A 73 -10.10 2.08 -17.59
C TRP A 73 -9.37 1.08 -16.67
N GLN A 74 -8.06 0.86 -16.86
CA GLN A 74 -7.23 0.04 -15.98
C GLN A 74 -7.06 0.75 -14.65
N PHE A 75 -6.69 2.03 -14.68
CA PHE A 75 -6.64 2.88 -13.49
C PHE A 75 -7.95 2.84 -12.68
N ARG A 76 -9.10 3.01 -13.37
CA ARG A 76 -10.42 2.89 -12.74
C ARG A 76 -10.61 1.54 -12.07
N GLN A 77 -10.25 0.42 -12.73
CA GLN A 77 -10.34 -0.90 -12.11
C GLN A 77 -9.42 -1.04 -10.89
N LYS A 78 -8.16 -0.61 -11.00
CA LYS A 78 -7.19 -0.69 -9.90
C LYS A 78 -7.68 0.03 -8.65
N VAL A 79 -8.14 1.28 -8.80
CA VAL A 79 -8.67 2.09 -7.69
C VAL A 79 -9.99 1.54 -7.16
N THR A 80 -10.87 1.01 -8.02
CA THR A 80 -12.17 0.45 -7.59
C THR A 80 -12.01 -0.85 -6.80
N TRP A 81 -11.04 -1.68 -7.17
CA TRP A 81 -10.91 -3.05 -6.65
C TRP A 81 -9.70 -3.26 -5.75
N GLY A 82 -8.78 -2.29 -5.65
CA GLY A 82 -7.59 -2.39 -4.82
C GLY A 82 -6.56 -3.40 -5.35
N ILE A 83 -6.38 -3.46 -6.67
CA ILE A 83 -5.52 -4.45 -7.35
C ILE A 83 -4.44 -3.77 -8.19
N ASN A 84 -3.32 -4.47 -8.40
CA ASN A 84 -2.27 -4.02 -9.33
C ASN A 84 -2.46 -4.58 -10.75
N GLU A 85 -3.16 -5.70 -10.91
CA GLU A 85 -3.36 -6.38 -12.19
C GLU A 85 -4.79 -6.18 -12.72
N ALA A 86 -4.98 -5.16 -13.56
CA ALA A 86 -6.27 -4.89 -14.20
C ALA A 86 -6.46 -5.77 -15.45
N SER A 87 -7.65 -6.35 -15.62
CA SER A 87 -7.98 -7.12 -16.82
C SER A 87 -9.42 -6.91 -17.26
N ARG A 88 -9.68 -7.05 -18.57
CA ARG A 88 -11.02 -6.88 -19.15
C ARG A 88 -12.05 -7.83 -18.53
N LEU A 89 -11.63 -9.04 -18.15
CA LEU A 89 -12.48 -10.06 -17.54
C LEU A 89 -12.57 -9.95 -16.01
N TYR A 90 -11.82 -9.03 -15.38
CA TYR A 90 -11.80 -8.88 -13.93
C TYR A 90 -13.21 -8.67 -13.33
N PRO A 91 -14.08 -7.79 -13.87
CA PRO A 91 -15.41 -7.58 -13.31
C PRO A 91 -16.29 -8.84 -13.34
N LEU A 92 -16.21 -9.61 -14.43
CA LEU A 92 -16.93 -10.87 -14.58
C LEU A 92 -16.44 -11.93 -13.60
N LYS A 93 -15.12 -12.07 -13.45
CA LYS A 93 -14.50 -12.96 -12.45
C LYS A 93 -14.92 -12.57 -11.04
N TYR A 94 -14.90 -11.28 -10.73
CA TYR A 94 -15.27 -10.75 -9.43
C TYR A 94 -16.74 -11.06 -9.06
N VAL A 95 -17.68 -10.78 -9.97
CA VAL A 95 -19.11 -11.03 -9.74
C VAL A 95 -19.39 -12.52 -9.58
N ARG A 96 -18.80 -13.38 -10.44
CA ARG A 96 -18.94 -14.85 -10.31
C ARG A 96 -18.44 -15.35 -8.95
N GLY A 97 -17.29 -14.90 -8.49
CA GLY A 97 -16.74 -15.27 -7.19
C GLY A 97 -17.65 -14.86 -6.02
N ARG A 98 -18.23 -13.66 -6.08
CA ARG A 98 -19.15 -13.17 -5.05
C ARG A 98 -20.50 -13.91 -5.04
N ILE A 99 -21.01 -14.34 -6.20
CA ILE A 99 -22.22 -15.17 -6.28
C ILE A 99 -21.93 -16.58 -5.73
N ALA A 100 -20.81 -17.19 -6.13
CA ALA A 100 -20.42 -18.51 -5.62
C ALA A 100 -20.25 -18.51 -4.08
N ALA A 101 -19.63 -17.48 -3.51
CA ALA A 101 -19.49 -17.33 -2.06
C ALA A 101 -20.83 -17.18 -1.31
N ARG A 102 -21.88 -16.67 -1.99
CA ARG A 102 -23.23 -16.56 -1.43
C ARG A 102 -24.05 -17.84 -1.56
N LEU A 103 -23.77 -18.66 -2.57
CA LEU A 103 -24.48 -19.91 -2.83
C LEU A 103 -23.84 -21.11 -2.10
N GLY A 104 -22.55 -21.06 -1.78
CA GLY A 104 -21.84 -22.14 -1.07
C GLY A 104 -21.81 -22.01 0.46
N GLY A 105 -22.57 -21.07 1.03
CA GLY A 105 -22.67 -20.84 2.48
C GLY A 105 -24.00 -21.31 3.09
N GLY A 106 -24.68 -22.27 2.45
CA GLY A 106 -25.93 -22.89 2.92
C GLY A 106 -25.71 -24.31 3.40
#